data_AF-A0A954YAS0-F1
#
_entry.id   AF-A0A954YAS0-F1
#
_cell.length_a   1.000
_cell.length_b   1.000
_cell.length_c   1.000
_cell.angle_alpha   90.00
_cell.angle_beta   90.00
_cell.angle_gamma   90.00
#
_symmetry.space_group_name_H-M   'P 1'
#
loop_
_entity.id
_entity.type
_entity.pdbx_description
1 polymer ?
#
loop_
_entity_poly.entity_id
_entity_poly.type
_entity_poly.pdbx_seq_one_letter_code
_entity_poly.pdbx_strand_id
1 'polypeptide(L)'
;MNFFDWLTTKRKTLSTMSVAELRAQEMLLENDRNRMLRRVEKLATDKQGVVERGAKEKTPEMRRTFAQQFDLLHTEQMMLSRHLNIRSKELLTVSRLRMLREMSRQSVAGPGLVAIGESDLAAIERLIENNEITAELYSERLDEILKIGHAADTEASAGVSPAAQELMRIWSDMDAGLIKDTATAVDEAERRVREREREGA
;
A
#
# COMPACT_ATOMS: atom_id res chain seq x y z
N MET A 1 10.09 8.01 11.63
CA MET A 1 10.02 9.18 10.73
C MET A 1 9.12 8.80 9.56
N ASN A 2 8.12 9.60 9.21
CA ASN A 2 7.32 9.34 8.00
C ASN A 2 8.07 9.82 6.74
N PHE A 3 7.58 9.49 5.54
CA PHE A 3 8.25 9.88 4.28
C PHE A 3 8.33 11.41 4.10
N PHE A 4 7.26 12.17 4.39
CA PHE A 4 7.29 13.62 4.23
C PHE A 4 8.19 14.31 5.26
N ASP A 5 8.25 13.83 6.51
CA ASP A 5 9.20 14.31 7.52
C ASP A 5 10.63 14.15 7.03
N TRP A 6 10.96 12.98 6.46
CA TRP A 6 12.28 12.70 5.93
C TRP A 6 12.63 13.62 4.75
N LEU A 7 11.66 13.87 3.86
CA LEU A 7 11.84 14.72 2.70
C LEU A 7 12.03 16.20 3.08
N THR A 8 11.16 16.71 3.95
CA THR A 8 11.16 18.10 4.43
C THR A 8 12.35 18.42 5.34
N THR A 9 12.76 17.49 6.20
CA THR A 9 13.93 17.67 7.09
C THR A 9 15.23 17.84 6.32
N LYS A 10 15.37 17.19 5.16
CA LYS A 10 16.56 17.33 4.31
C LYS A 10 16.58 18.62 3.48
N ARG A 11 15.50 19.43 3.50
CA ARG A 11 15.29 20.60 2.61
C ARG A 11 15.59 20.26 1.14
N LYS A 12 15.33 19.01 0.75
CA LYS A 12 15.49 18.55 -0.62
C LYS A 12 14.12 18.45 -1.25
N THR A 13 13.99 19.10 -2.39
CA THR A 13 12.82 18.97 -3.26
C THR A 13 12.86 17.61 -3.96
N LEU A 14 11.70 17.12 -4.42
CA LEU A 14 11.65 15.92 -5.27
C LEU A 14 12.51 16.09 -6.52
N SER A 15 12.62 17.34 -7.00
CA SER A 15 13.51 17.78 -8.07
C SER A 15 15.02 17.51 -7.83
N THR A 16 15.48 17.36 -6.57
CA THR A 16 16.92 17.30 -6.22
C THR A 16 17.38 15.97 -5.59
N MET A 17 16.49 14.99 -5.42
CA MET A 17 16.84 13.69 -4.85
C MET A 17 17.54 12.77 -5.84
N SER A 18 18.60 12.09 -5.39
CA SER A 18 19.27 11.08 -6.19
C SER A 18 18.54 9.73 -6.16
N VAL A 19 18.70 8.94 -7.23
CA VAL A 19 18.17 7.56 -7.32
C VAL A 19 18.67 6.70 -6.14
N ALA A 20 19.93 6.88 -5.72
CA ALA A 20 20.51 6.14 -4.60
C ALA A 20 19.82 6.46 -3.27
N GLU A 21 19.48 7.72 -3.02
CA GLU A 21 18.74 8.13 -1.82
C GLU A 21 17.31 7.58 -1.80
N LEU A 22 16.63 7.60 -2.94
CA LEU A 22 15.28 7.03 -3.08
C LEU A 22 15.28 5.52 -2.85
N ARG A 23 16.30 4.81 -3.38
CA ARG A 23 16.44 3.36 -3.18
C ARG A 23 16.73 2.99 -1.73
N ALA A 24 17.57 3.77 -1.04
CA ALA A 24 17.82 3.56 0.38
C ALA A 24 16.55 3.77 1.22
N GLN A 25 15.76 4.79 0.89
CA GLN A 25 14.49 5.05 1.56
C GLN A 25 13.44 3.96 1.29
N GLU A 26 13.38 3.46 0.05
CA GLU A 26 12.52 2.34 -0.34
C GLU A 26 12.83 1.10 0.51
N MET A 27 14.12 0.74 0.67
CA MET A 27 14.53 -0.39 1.51
C MET A 27 14.12 -0.22 2.99
N LEU A 28 14.23 0.99 3.54
CA LEU A 28 13.81 1.25 4.92
C LEU A 28 12.29 1.09 5.09
N LEU A 29 11.51 1.69 4.18
CA LEU A 29 10.05 1.59 4.19
C LEU A 29 9.58 0.15 3.97
N GLU A 30 10.26 -0.60 3.11
CA GLU A 30 9.95 -2.01 2.89
C GLU A 30 10.21 -2.86 4.14
N ASN A 31 11.33 -2.64 4.83
CA ASN A 31 11.62 -3.35 6.07
C ASN A 31 10.56 -3.06 7.15
N ASP A 32 10.17 -1.79 7.29
CA ASP A 32 9.14 -1.39 8.24
C ASP A 32 7.76 -1.97 7.88
N ARG A 33 7.36 -1.91 6.61
CA ARG A 33 6.14 -2.56 6.08
C ARG A 33 6.14 -4.05 6.40
N ASN A 34 7.23 -4.76 6.11
CA ASN A 34 7.34 -6.20 6.33
C ASN A 34 7.24 -6.57 7.81
N ARG A 35 7.85 -5.77 8.70
CA ARG A 35 7.73 -5.96 10.14
C ARG A 35 6.29 -5.74 10.62
N MET A 36 5.60 -4.73 10.11
CA MET A 36 4.20 -4.49 10.44
C MET A 36 3.30 -5.61 9.93
N LEU A 37 3.50 -6.06 8.68
CA LEU A 37 2.74 -7.17 8.09
C LEU A 37 2.84 -8.44 8.94
N ARG A 38 4.06 -8.86 9.31
CA ARG A 38 4.26 -10.02 10.19
C ARG A 38 3.55 -9.90 11.53
N ARG A 39 3.45 -8.67 12.07
CA ARG A 39 2.73 -8.43 13.32
C ARG A 39 1.22 -8.48 13.12
N VAL A 40 0.69 -7.99 12.00
CA VAL A 40 -0.75 -8.17 11.63
C VAL A 40 -1.08 -9.65 11.48
N GLU A 41 -0.23 -10.42 10.80
CA GLU A 41 -0.40 -11.88 10.65
C GLU A 41 -0.40 -12.58 12.02
N LYS A 42 0.58 -12.24 12.89
CA LYS A 42 0.62 -12.79 14.24
C LYS A 42 -0.66 -12.48 15.03
N LEU A 43 -1.14 -11.24 14.98
CA LEU A 43 -2.40 -10.86 15.65
C LEU A 43 -3.60 -11.62 15.10
N ALA A 44 -3.63 -11.91 13.79
CA ALA A 44 -4.69 -12.74 13.20
C ALA A 44 -4.66 -14.17 13.76
N THR A 45 -3.48 -14.79 13.82
CA THR A 45 -3.29 -16.12 14.43
C THR A 45 -3.66 -16.13 15.91
N ASP A 46 -3.22 -15.12 16.67
CA ASP A 46 -3.51 -15.00 18.11
C ASP A 46 -5.03 -14.86 18.34
N LYS A 47 -5.74 -14.05 17.52
CA LYS A 47 -7.20 -13.93 17.56
C LYS A 47 -7.90 -15.26 17.28
N GLN A 48 -7.45 -16.00 16.26
CA GLN A 48 -7.98 -17.32 15.96
C GLN A 48 -7.82 -18.27 17.15
N GLY A 49 -6.64 -18.26 17.79
CA GLY A 49 -6.38 -19.05 18.99
C GLY A 49 -7.24 -18.64 20.20
N VAL A 50 -7.65 -17.37 20.32
CA VAL A 50 -8.63 -16.93 21.34
C VAL A 50 -10.01 -17.51 21.06
N VAL A 51 -10.46 -17.48 19.80
CA VAL A 51 -11.76 -18.05 19.39
C VAL A 51 -11.81 -19.55 19.67
N GLU A 52 -10.77 -20.29 19.28
CA GLU A 52 -10.68 -21.74 19.49
C GLU A 52 -10.70 -22.11 20.99
N ARG A 53 -10.01 -21.35 21.84
CA ARG A 53 -10.03 -21.55 23.30
C ARG A 53 -11.40 -21.21 23.89
N GLY A 54 -11.97 -20.08 23.50
CA GLY A 54 -13.31 -19.66 23.93
C GLY A 54 -14.41 -20.65 23.55
N ALA A 55 -14.30 -21.28 22.37
CA ALA A 55 -15.25 -22.30 21.90
C ALA A 55 -15.20 -23.59 22.73
N LYS A 56 -14.01 -23.99 23.22
CA LYS A 56 -13.81 -25.19 24.04
C LYS A 56 -14.12 -24.96 25.53
N GLU A 57 -14.07 -23.71 25.98
CA GLU A 57 -14.33 -23.33 27.36
C GLU A 57 -15.80 -23.52 27.73
N LYS A 58 -16.07 -23.99 28.96
CA LYS A 58 -17.44 -24.23 29.46
C LYS A 58 -17.88 -23.20 30.50
N THR A 59 -16.93 -22.50 31.11
CA THR A 59 -17.15 -21.54 32.18
C THR A 59 -17.50 -20.16 31.61
N PRO A 60 -18.68 -19.58 31.93
CA PRO A 60 -19.10 -18.29 31.39
C PRO A 60 -18.14 -17.13 31.68
N GLU A 61 -17.52 -17.12 32.86
CA GLU A 61 -16.55 -16.11 33.28
C GLU A 61 -15.31 -16.14 32.37
N MET A 62 -14.79 -17.33 32.08
CA MET A 62 -13.63 -17.51 31.21
C MET A 62 -13.94 -17.16 29.75
N ARG A 63 -15.15 -17.48 29.26
CA ARG A 63 -15.61 -17.04 27.93
C ARG A 63 -15.66 -15.52 27.82
N ARG A 64 -16.13 -14.82 28.85
CA ARG A 64 -16.13 -13.35 28.90
C ARG A 64 -14.71 -12.79 28.83
N THR A 65 -13.76 -13.38 29.56
CA THR A 65 -12.35 -12.99 29.49
C THR A 65 -11.77 -13.20 28.08
N PHE A 66 -12.06 -14.31 27.42
CA PHE A 66 -11.61 -14.55 26.04
C PHE A 66 -12.24 -13.56 25.05
N ALA A 67 -13.51 -13.21 25.19
CA ALA A 67 -14.15 -12.19 24.36
C ALA A 67 -13.46 -10.81 24.51
N GLN A 68 -13.18 -10.39 25.74
CA GLN A 68 -12.43 -9.14 25.99
C GLN A 68 -11.02 -9.19 25.39
N GLN A 69 -10.33 -10.33 25.48
CA GLN A 69 -9.03 -10.51 24.86
C GLN A 69 -9.11 -10.39 23.32
N PHE A 70 -10.16 -10.95 22.71
CA PHE A 70 -10.40 -10.82 21.27
C PHE A 70 -10.59 -9.35 20.86
N ASP A 71 -11.38 -8.57 21.63
CA ASP A 71 -11.63 -7.15 21.35
C ASP A 71 -10.33 -6.32 21.40
N LEU A 72 -9.47 -6.58 22.38
CA LEU A 72 -8.15 -5.94 22.49
C LEU A 72 -7.27 -6.24 21.28
N LEU A 73 -7.15 -7.52 20.92
CA LEU A 73 -6.36 -7.95 19.75
C LEU A 73 -6.93 -7.39 18.44
N HIS A 74 -8.26 -7.32 18.33
CA HIS A 74 -8.92 -6.74 17.17
C HIS A 74 -8.62 -5.25 17.03
N THR A 75 -8.69 -4.49 18.13
CA THR A 75 -8.38 -3.06 18.15
C THR A 75 -6.92 -2.82 17.75
N GLU A 76 -5.98 -3.58 18.31
CA GLU A 76 -4.56 -3.51 17.94
C GLU A 76 -4.35 -3.83 16.45
N GLN A 77 -5.00 -4.89 15.94
CA GLN A 77 -4.92 -5.28 14.53
C GLN A 77 -5.45 -4.16 13.62
N MET A 78 -6.55 -3.50 13.97
CA MET A 78 -7.13 -2.39 13.21
C MET A 78 -6.19 -1.18 13.18
N MET A 79 -5.62 -0.79 14.33
CA MET A 79 -4.65 0.31 14.40
C MET A 79 -3.40 0.02 13.57
N LEU A 80 -2.86 -1.20 13.69
CA LEU A 80 -1.68 -1.61 12.95
C LEU A 80 -1.96 -1.70 11.45
N SER A 81 -3.14 -2.14 11.04
CA SER A 81 -3.56 -2.20 9.63
C SER A 81 -3.64 -0.80 9.01
N ARG A 82 -4.12 0.20 9.76
CA ARG A 82 -4.10 1.61 9.30
C ARG A 82 -2.66 2.10 9.09
N HIS A 83 -1.76 1.82 10.03
CA HIS A 83 -0.34 2.17 9.89
C HIS A 83 0.34 1.43 8.73
N LEU A 84 0.03 0.15 8.55
CA LEU A 84 0.54 -0.66 7.44
C LEU A 84 0.09 -0.08 6.10
N ASN A 85 -1.16 0.38 5.99
CA ASN A 85 -1.66 1.04 4.79
C ASN A 85 -0.85 2.30 4.48
N ILE A 86 -0.66 3.18 5.48
CA ILE A 86 0.17 4.38 5.33
C ILE A 86 1.58 4.01 4.87
N ARG A 87 2.26 3.06 5.52
CA ARG A 87 3.60 2.62 5.13
C ARG A 87 3.66 2.02 3.73
N SER A 88 2.62 1.30 3.32
CA SER A 88 2.52 0.73 1.98
C SER A 88 2.38 1.83 0.92
N LYS A 89 1.57 2.86 1.19
CA LYS A 89 1.42 4.02 0.30
C LYS A 89 2.71 4.83 0.21
N GLU A 90 3.41 5.04 1.32
CA GLU A 90 4.73 5.70 1.32
C GLU A 90 5.73 4.93 0.46
N LEU A 91 5.80 3.61 0.62
CA LEU A 91 6.70 2.76 -0.17
C LEU A 91 6.39 2.85 -1.66
N LEU A 92 5.12 2.73 -2.04
CA LEU A 92 4.68 2.87 -3.43
C LEU A 92 5.03 4.24 -4.01
N THR A 93 4.83 5.29 -3.22
CA THR A 93 5.16 6.67 -3.61
C THR A 93 6.66 6.81 -3.88
N VAL A 94 7.52 6.35 -2.96
CA VAL A 94 8.98 6.39 -3.13
C VAL A 94 9.43 5.55 -4.33
N SER A 95 8.84 4.36 -4.51
CA SER A 95 9.16 3.47 -5.64
C SER A 95 8.86 4.14 -6.98
N ARG A 96 7.69 4.79 -7.11
CA ARG A 96 7.32 5.55 -8.31
C ARG A 96 8.27 6.71 -8.56
N LEU A 97 8.58 7.50 -7.54
CA LEU A 97 9.54 8.60 -7.66
C LEU A 97 10.92 8.11 -8.13
N ARG A 98 11.37 6.94 -7.64
CA ARG A 98 12.62 6.31 -8.09
C ARG A 98 12.54 5.93 -9.57
N MET A 99 11.47 5.27 -9.99
CA MET A 99 11.26 4.87 -11.38
C MET A 99 11.27 6.08 -12.33
N LEU A 100 10.54 7.15 -11.99
CA LEU A 100 10.55 8.39 -12.76
C LEU A 100 11.95 8.98 -12.90
N ARG A 101 12.74 8.94 -11.82
CA ARG A 101 14.12 9.42 -11.82
C ARG A 101 15.07 8.57 -12.65
N GLU A 102 14.86 7.27 -12.66
CA GLU A 102 15.61 6.36 -13.52
C GLU A 102 15.26 6.61 -14.99
N MET A 103 13.98 6.81 -15.30
CA MET A 103 13.47 7.12 -16.65
C MET A 103 13.94 8.49 -17.16
N SER A 104 13.95 9.53 -16.32
CA SER A 104 14.43 10.87 -16.71
C SER A 104 15.93 10.90 -17.01
N ARG A 105 16.71 9.94 -16.49
CA ARG A 105 18.13 9.76 -16.85
C ARG A 105 18.31 8.96 -18.14
N GLN A 106 17.29 8.20 -18.53
CA GLN A 106 17.26 7.36 -19.74
C GLN A 106 16.57 8.04 -20.93
N SER A 107 16.04 9.27 -20.79
CA SER A 107 15.37 10.00 -21.88
C SER A 107 16.34 10.48 -22.96
N VAL A 108 16.78 9.52 -23.78
CA VAL A 108 16.99 9.67 -25.22
C VAL A 108 15.85 8.97 -25.99
N ALA A 109 14.84 8.38 -25.33
CA ALA A 109 13.95 7.42 -25.98
C ALA A 109 12.51 7.89 -26.19
N GLY A 110 12.08 7.92 -27.45
CA GLY A 110 10.91 7.17 -27.96
C GLY A 110 9.50 7.65 -27.60
N PRO A 111 8.58 7.79 -28.59
CA PRO A 111 7.18 8.15 -28.34
C PRO A 111 6.43 6.93 -27.80
N GLY A 112 5.93 6.99 -26.56
CA GLY A 112 5.01 5.96 -26.02
C GLY A 112 5.02 5.74 -24.51
N LEU A 113 5.98 6.30 -23.76
CA LEU A 113 5.98 6.21 -22.29
C LEU A 113 5.56 7.56 -21.70
N VAL A 114 4.40 7.59 -21.05
CA VAL A 114 3.86 8.78 -20.39
C VAL A 114 4.71 9.09 -19.17
N ALA A 115 5.68 9.99 -19.35
CA ALA A 115 6.45 10.55 -18.25
C ALA A 115 5.59 11.56 -17.47
N ILE A 116 5.56 11.44 -16.15
CA ILE A 116 5.07 12.50 -15.25
C ILE A 116 5.78 13.81 -15.65
N GLY A 117 4.99 14.81 -16.05
CA GLY A 117 5.51 16.09 -16.52
C GLY A 117 6.08 16.93 -15.37
N GLU A 118 6.84 17.98 -15.70
CA GLU A 118 7.31 18.94 -14.69
C GLU A 118 6.14 19.59 -13.92
N SER A 119 4.98 19.73 -14.55
CA SER A 119 3.72 20.20 -13.93
C SER A 119 3.23 19.27 -12.83
N ASP A 120 3.34 17.96 -13.06
CA ASP A 120 2.89 16.94 -12.12
C ASP A 120 3.88 16.84 -10.95
N LEU A 121 5.17 16.99 -11.22
CA LEU A 121 6.21 17.07 -10.19
C LEU A 121 6.00 18.28 -9.27
N ALA A 122 5.67 19.44 -9.84
CA ALA A 122 5.36 20.64 -9.09
C ALA A 122 4.06 20.51 -8.26
N ALA A 123 3.06 19.78 -8.77
CA ALA A 123 1.86 19.46 -8.01
C ALA A 123 2.18 18.57 -6.80
N ILE A 124 3.00 17.53 -6.99
CA ILE A 124 3.46 16.65 -5.91
C ILE A 124 4.28 17.44 -4.87
N GLU A 125 5.18 18.33 -5.28
CA GLU A 125 5.95 19.17 -4.36
C GLU A 125 5.06 20.06 -3.49
N ARG A 126 4.00 20.67 -4.04
CA ARG A 126 3.02 21.45 -3.26
C ARG A 126 2.23 20.62 -2.25
N LEU A 127 1.92 19.36 -2.58
CA LEU A 127 1.26 18.44 -1.65
C LEU A 127 2.15 18.08 -0.46
N ILE A 128 3.47 18.20 -0.62
CA ILE A 128 4.46 17.85 0.42
C ILE A 128 4.78 19.05 1.32
N GLU A 129 4.84 20.29 0.79
CA GLU A 129 5.32 21.47 1.53
C GLU A 129 4.41 21.96 2.68
N ASN A 130 3.10 21.64 2.66
CA ASN A 130 2.16 22.14 3.68
C ASN A 130 2.22 21.30 4.98
N ASN A 131 3.02 21.76 5.95
CA ASN A 131 3.52 20.98 7.09
C ASN A 131 2.60 20.83 8.32
N GLU A 132 1.30 21.10 8.21
CA GLU A 132 0.32 20.70 9.24
C GLU A 132 -0.52 19.55 8.68
N ILE A 133 -0.11 18.32 8.99
CA ILE A 133 -0.70 17.13 8.40
C ILE A 133 -1.23 16.23 9.51
N THR A 134 -2.55 16.20 9.69
CA THR A 134 -3.22 15.14 10.43
C THR A 134 -3.01 13.81 9.70
N ALA A 135 -3.09 12.66 10.40
CA ALA A 135 -2.86 11.36 9.77
C ALA A 135 -3.80 11.10 8.59
N GLU A 136 -5.01 11.66 8.65
CA GLU A 136 -6.02 11.62 7.59
C GLU A 136 -5.56 12.41 6.35
N LEU A 137 -5.14 13.67 6.53
CA LEU A 137 -4.64 14.52 5.44
C LEU A 137 -3.35 13.94 4.82
N TYR A 138 -2.54 13.24 5.62
CA TYR A 138 -1.34 12.56 5.14
C TYR A 138 -1.68 11.42 4.18
N SER A 139 -2.64 10.58 4.56
CA SER A 139 -3.13 9.51 3.70
C SER A 139 -3.78 10.06 2.44
N GLU A 140 -4.58 11.11 2.53
CA GLU A 140 -5.22 11.75 1.38
C GLU A 140 -4.19 12.30 0.39
N ARG A 141 -3.13 12.96 0.87
CA ARG A 141 -2.04 13.44 0.02
C ARG A 141 -1.28 12.31 -0.65
N LEU A 142 -0.99 11.23 0.06
CA LEU A 142 -0.39 10.04 -0.57
C LEU A 142 -1.32 9.47 -1.65
N ASP A 143 -2.63 9.43 -1.41
CA ASP A 143 -3.60 9.00 -2.42
C ASP A 143 -3.62 9.95 -3.63
N GLU A 144 -3.51 11.26 -3.44
CA GLU A 144 -3.42 12.23 -4.53
C GLU A 144 -2.14 12.08 -5.34
N ILE A 145 -0.98 11.87 -4.69
CA ILE A 145 0.28 11.61 -5.38
C ILE A 145 0.20 10.30 -6.18
N LEU A 146 -0.40 9.26 -5.58
CA LEU A 146 -0.63 7.99 -6.27
C LEU A 146 -1.63 8.15 -7.42
N LYS A 147 -2.64 9.02 -7.31
CA LYS A 147 -3.56 9.36 -8.40
C LYS A 147 -2.87 10.11 -9.53
N ILE A 148 -2.00 11.08 -9.24
CA ILE A 148 -1.21 11.78 -10.26
C ILE A 148 -0.33 10.79 -11.04
N GLY A 149 0.33 9.87 -10.32
CA GLY A 149 1.07 8.78 -10.96
C GLY A 149 0.20 7.77 -11.72
N HIS A 150 -1.07 7.60 -11.35
CA HIS A 150 -2.04 6.78 -12.07
C HIS A 150 -2.73 7.51 -13.23
N ALA A 151 -2.84 8.84 -13.21
CA ALA A 151 -3.36 9.60 -14.35
C ALA A 151 -2.39 9.55 -15.54
N ALA A 152 -1.08 9.36 -15.27
CA ALA A 152 -0.08 9.02 -16.28
C ALA A 152 -0.21 7.57 -16.81
N ASP A 153 -0.78 6.66 -16.01
CA ASP A 153 -1.00 5.23 -16.32
C ASP A 153 -2.50 4.89 -16.12
N THR A 154 -3.38 5.41 -16.99
CA THR A 154 -4.85 5.16 -17.11
C THR A 154 -5.73 5.00 -15.84
N GLU A 155 -6.83 5.76 -15.84
CA GLU A 155 -7.91 5.90 -14.86
C GLU A 155 -8.27 4.67 -13.98
N ALA A 156 -8.19 4.83 -12.65
CA ALA A 156 -9.29 4.51 -11.74
C ALA A 156 -9.00 4.94 -10.29
N SER A 157 -10.01 5.55 -9.68
CA SER A 157 -10.08 5.88 -8.26
C SER A 157 -10.39 4.65 -7.40
N ALA A 158 -9.56 4.38 -6.39
CA ALA A 158 -9.92 4.04 -5.00
C ALA A 158 -8.79 3.23 -4.33
N GLY A 159 -7.94 3.91 -3.54
CA GLY A 159 -7.11 3.38 -2.42
C GLY A 159 -6.15 2.20 -2.62
N VAL A 160 -6.30 1.42 -3.69
CA VAL A 160 -5.53 0.25 -4.10
C VAL A 160 -5.59 0.22 -5.62
N SER A 161 -4.50 -0.19 -6.28
CA SER A 161 -4.46 -0.22 -7.74
C SER A 161 -5.55 -1.13 -8.32
N PRO A 162 -6.00 -0.92 -9.58
CA PRO A 162 -6.97 -1.79 -10.24
C PRO A 162 -6.59 -3.28 -10.20
N ALA A 163 -5.31 -3.58 -10.38
CA ALA A 163 -4.78 -4.94 -10.26
C ALA A 163 -4.99 -5.53 -8.85
N ALA A 164 -4.82 -4.73 -7.80
CA ALA A 164 -5.06 -5.17 -6.43
C ALA A 164 -6.54 -5.34 -6.12
N GLN A 165 -7.43 -4.55 -6.74
CA GLN A 165 -8.88 -4.76 -6.62
C GLN A 165 -9.31 -6.09 -7.26
N GLU A 166 -8.75 -6.46 -8.40
CA GLU A 166 -9.01 -7.77 -9.02
C GLU A 166 -8.45 -8.92 -8.20
N LEU A 167 -7.26 -8.75 -7.61
CA LEU A 167 -6.68 -9.75 -6.70
C LEU A 167 -7.58 -9.99 -5.48
N MET A 168 -8.17 -8.93 -4.90
CA MET A 168 -9.13 -9.07 -3.80
C MET A 168 -10.40 -9.83 -4.22
N ARG A 169 -10.89 -9.66 -5.46
CA ARG A 169 -12.02 -10.43 -5.98
C ARG A 169 -11.67 -11.92 -6.11
N ILE A 170 -10.49 -12.22 -6.64
CA ILE A 170 -10.01 -13.60 -6.79
C ILE A 170 -9.86 -14.27 -5.42
N TRP A 171 -9.34 -13.59 -4.40
CA TRP A 171 -9.30 -14.12 -3.04
C TRP A 171 -10.69 -14.37 -2.47
N SER A 172 -11.66 -13.47 -2.71
CA SER A 172 -13.05 -13.71 -2.31
C SER A 172 -13.65 -14.93 -3.02
N ASP A 173 -13.30 -15.16 -4.29
CA ASP A 173 -13.73 -16.33 -5.06
C ASP A 173 -13.08 -17.62 -4.52
N MET A 174 -11.83 -17.55 -4.05
CA MET A 174 -11.15 -18.66 -3.36
C MET A 174 -11.83 -18.98 -2.02
N ASP A 175 -12.12 -17.95 -1.20
CA ASP A 175 -12.79 -18.12 0.10
C ASP A 175 -14.21 -18.69 -0.06
N ALA A 176 -14.90 -18.35 -1.15
CA ALA A 176 -16.20 -18.91 -1.52
C ALA A 176 -16.10 -20.34 -2.13
N GLY A 177 -14.89 -20.84 -2.38
CA GLY A 177 -14.64 -22.15 -3.00
C GLY A 177 -14.90 -22.22 -4.51
N LEU A 178 -15.04 -21.07 -5.18
CA LEU A 178 -15.19 -20.97 -6.63
C LEU A 178 -13.86 -21.23 -7.35
N ILE A 179 -12.74 -20.84 -6.74
CA ILE A 179 -11.39 -21.17 -7.19
C ILE A 179 -10.76 -22.12 -6.18
N LYS A 180 -10.37 -23.31 -6.63
CA LYS A 180 -9.97 -24.42 -5.75
C LYS A 180 -8.47 -24.54 -5.50
N ASP A 181 -7.65 -23.91 -6.34
CA ASP A 181 -6.20 -24.00 -6.26
C ASP A 181 -5.52 -22.66 -6.56
N THR A 182 -4.34 -22.49 -5.96
CA THR A 182 -3.58 -21.24 -6.00
C THR A 182 -2.98 -20.94 -7.38
N ALA A 183 -2.71 -21.96 -8.21
CA ALA A 183 -2.15 -21.76 -9.54
C ALA A 183 -3.19 -21.11 -10.47
N THR A 184 -4.42 -21.63 -10.45
CA THR A 184 -5.57 -21.05 -11.16
C THR A 184 -5.85 -19.61 -10.73
N ALA A 185 -5.68 -19.29 -9.44
CA ALA A 185 -5.85 -17.92 -8.95
C ALA A 185 -4.80 -16.94 -9.51
N VAL A 186 -3.54 -17.37 -9.62
CA VAL A 186 -2.46 -16.55 -10.19
C VAL A 186 -2.65 -16.33 -11.68
N ASP A 187 -2.95 -17.40 -12.43
CA ASP A 187 -3.18 -17.31 -13.88
C ASP A 187 -4.37 -16.39 -14.20
N GLU A 188 -5.44 -16.48 -13.40
CA GLU A 188 -6.62 -15.62 -13.53
C GLU A 188 -6.33 -14.16 -13.18
N ALA A 189 -5.50 -13.90 -12.15
CA ALA A 189 -5.08 -12.55 -11.79
C ALA A 189 -4.27 -11.89 -12.93
N GLU A 190 -3.30 -12.61 -13.47
CA GLU A 190 -2.49 -12.11 -14.59
C GLU A 190 -3.31 -11.93 -15.87
N ARG A 191 -4.24 -12.86 -16.16
CA ARG A 191 -5.15 -12.75 -17.30
C ARG A 191 -6.00 -11.47 -17.21
N ARG A 192 -6.61 -11.21 -16.06
CA ARG A 192 -7.47 -10.03 -15.85
C ARG A 192 -6.70 -8.71 -15.89
N VAL A 193 -5.46 -8.68 -15.41
CA VAL A 193 -4.59 -7.51 -15.56
C VAL A 193 -4.28 -7.25 -17.04
N ARG A 194 -3.88 -8.28 -17.79
CA ARG A 194 -3.57 -8.17 -19.23
C ARG A 194 -4.78 -7.81 -20.09
N GLU A 195 -5.97 -8.31 -19.75
CA GLU A 195 -7.22 -7.98 -20.46
C GLU A 195 -7.57 -6.50 -20.27
N ARG A 196 -7.39 -5.95 -19.06
CA ARG A 196 -7.60 -4.52 -18.83
C ARG A 196 -6.56 -3.62 -19.51
N GLU A 197 -5.30 -4.03 -19.55
CA GLU A 197 -4.26 -3.31 -20.29
C GLU A 197 -4.60 -3.20 -21.79
N ARG A 198 -5.41 -4.13 -22.33
CA ARG A 198 -5.90 -4.10 -23.70
C ARG A 198 -7.21 -3.32 -23.88
N GLU A 199 -8.06 -3.25 -22.86
CA GLU A 199 -9.31 -2.50 -22.88
C GLU A 199 -9.13 -1.00 -22.56
N GLY A 200 -8.01 -0.63 -21.93
CA GLY A 200 -7.64 0.75 -21.61
C GLY A 200 -6.69 1.43 -22.61
N ALA A 201 -6.34 0.77 -23.71
CA ALA A 201 -5.53 1.32 -24.82
C ALA A 201 -6.40 1.73 -26.01
#